data_AF-A0A654C0F3-F1
#
_entry.id   AF-A0A654C0F3-F1
#
_cell.length_a   1.000
_cell.length_b   1.000
_cell.length_c   1.000
_cell.angle_alpha   90.00
_cell.angle_beta   90.00
_cell.angle_gamma   90.00
#
_symmetry.space_group_name_H-M   'P 1'
#
loop_
_entity.id
_entity.type
_entity.pdbx_description
1 polymer ?
#
loop_
_entity_poly.entity_id
_entity_poly.type
_entity_poly.pdbx_seq_one_letter_code
_entity_poly.pdbx_strand_id
1 'polypeptide(L)'
;MPPALIAALVTFVAFLIGLTLPDLDLRLWLGHRSALTHSIVPACALLARRRWYPAACGVGAGTGLHLAADTFPNRMIGYATVKLPFVGALSPGQSYLWLALNALAALALAAWLARRLHAPATAALLTLAVVVAGAGYLWRTDGGWPVLALAAAAMWLVWRWRVRRTSLRA
;
A
#
# COMPACT_ATOMS: atom_id res chain seq x y z
N MET A 1 19.56 -15.33 -6.72
CA MET A 1 18.46 -14.83 -5.87
C MET A 1 18.99 -14.80 -4.44
N PRO A 2 18.70 -13.76 -3.63
CA PRO A 2 19.11 -13.75 -2.24
C PRO A 2 18.50 -14.96 -1.49
N PRO A 3 19.14 -15.47 -0.43
CA PRO A 3 18.55 -16.47 0.45
C PRO A 3 17.12 -16.09 0.87
N ALA A 4 16.22 -17.06 1.01
CA ALA A 4 14.79 -16.81 1.24
C ALA A 4 14.52 -15.89 2.44
N LEU A 5 15.25 -16.09 3.55
CA LEU A 5 15.16 -15.23 4.73
C LEU A 5 15.60 -13.79 4.42
N ILE A 6 16.69 -13.60 3.69
CA ILE A 6 17.17 -12.28 3.30
C ILE A 6 16.16 -11.59 2.40
N ALA A 7 15.56 -12.31 1.44
CA ALA A 7 14.50 -11.78 0.59
C ALA A 7 13.30 -11.30 1.42
N ALA A 8 12.84 -12.10 2.38
CA ALA A 8 11.72 -11.74 3.26
C ALA A 8 12.04 -10.52 4.13
N LEU A 9 13.24 -10.46 4.72
CA LEU A 9 13.71 -9.32 5.51
C LEU A 9 13.79 -8.04 4.67
N VAL A 10 14.36 -8.12 3.45
CA VAL A 10 14.41 -6.99 2.53
C VAL A 10 13.00 -6.53 2.16
N THR A 11 12.07 -7.45 1.88
CA THR A 11 10.67 -7.10 1.62
C THR A 11 10.04 -6.39 2.81
N PHE A 12 10.26 -6.87 4.03
CA PHE A 12 9.68 -6.24 5.22
C PHE A 12 10.26 -4.85 5.51
N VAL A 13 11.59 -4.69 5.45
CA VAL A 13 12.23 -3.38 5.64
C VAL A 13 11.80 -2.40 4.56
N ALA A 14 11.78 -2.84 3.30
CA ALA A 14 11.31 -2.03 2.18
C ALA A 14 9.83 -1.66 2.29
N PHE A 15 9.01 -2.49 2.92
CA PHE A 15 7.62 -2.14 3.26
C PHE A 15 7.54 -0.97 4.23
N LEU A 16 8.33 -0.97 5.31
CA LEU A 16 8.38 0.15 6.25
C LEU A 16 8.86 1.44 5.57
N ILE A 17 9.84 1.33 4.67
CA ILE A 17 10.29 2.46 3.85
C ILE A 17 9.14 2.94 2.96
N GLY A 18 8.49 2.04 2.22
CA GLY A 18 7.38 2.38 1.33
C GLY A 18 6.20 3.04 2.04
N LEU A 19 5.97 2.75 3.32
CA LEU A 19 4.91 3.36 4.12
C LEU A 19 5.16 4.86 4.40
N THR A 20 6.41 5.30 4.35
CA THR A 20 6.82 6.69 4.67
C THR A 20 7.43 7.42 3.48
N LEU A 21 7.79 6.69 2.42
CA LEU A 21 8.40 7.23 1.20
C LEU A 21 7.53 8.30 0.50
N PRO A 22 6.19 8.16 0.39
CA PRO A 22 5.36 9.18 -0.26
C PRO A 22 5.56 10.58 0.34
N ASP A 23 5.56 10.66 1.67
CA ASP A 23 5.74 11.90 2.45
C ASP A 23 7.15 12.48 2.44
N LEU A 24 8.13 11.79 1.83
CA LEU A 24 9.44 12.40 1.62
C LEU A 24 9.34 13.68 0.79
N ASP A 25 8.30 13.80 -0.04
CA ASP A 25 8.00 15.00 -0.81
C ASP A 25 7.80 16.26 0.02
N LEU A 26 7.41 16.16 1.29
CA LEU A 26 7.31 17.28 2.24
C LEU A 26 8.67 17.89 2.59
N ARG A 27 9.72 17.06 2.53
CA ARG A 27 11.10 17.48 2.81
C ARG A 27 11.85 17.85 1.53
N LEU A 28 11.28 17.51 0.38
CA LEU A 28 11.79 17.85 -0.92
C LEU A 28 11.05 19.08 -1.46
N TRP A 29 11.64 19.74 -2.45
CA TRP A 29 11.00 20.79 -3.23
C TRP A 29 9.79 20.35 -4.09
N LEU A 30 9.34 19.10 -3.95
CA LEU A 30 8.24 18.52 -4.74
C LEU A 30 6.86 18.93 -4.22
N GLY A 31 6.77 19.41 -2.97
CA GLY A 31 5.51 19.74 -2.30
C GLY A 31 4.75 18.48 -1.84
N HIS A 32 3.90 18.64 -0.82
CA HIS A 32 3.11 17.52 -0.28
C HIS A 32 2.29 16.82 -1.36
N ARG A 33 2.22 15.49 -1.37
CA ARG A 33 1.43 14.69 -2.34
C ARG A 33 1.87 14.88 -3.78
N SER A 34 3.17 14.85 -4.01
CA SER A 34 3.77 14.77 -5.34
C SER A 34 3.32 13.49 -6.04
N ALA A 35 2.82 13.61 -7.26
CA ALA A 35 2.43 12.47 -8.09
C ALA A 35 3.58 11.48 -8.33
N LEU A 36 4.84 11.91 -8.19
CA LEU A 36 5.99 11.03 -8.33
C LEU A 36 6.12 10.09 -7.12
N THR A 37 6.11 10.63 -5.90
CA THR A 37 6.25 9.85 -4.66
C THR A 37 4.94 9.16 -4.27
N HIS A 38 3.81 9.76 -4.60
CA HIS A 38 2.46 9.22 -4.43
C HIS A 38 2.00 8.44 -5.66
N SER A 39 2.83 7.53 -6.14
CA SER A 39 2.49 6.63 -7.25
C SER A 39 3.19 5.28 -7.10
N ILE A 40 2.86 4.34 -7.99
CA ILE A 40 3.59 3.06 -8.10
C ILE A 40 5.02 3.22 -8.62
N VAL A 41 5.39 4.39 -9.16
CA VAL A 41 6.66 4.62 -9.87
C VAL A 41 7.89 4.18 -9.04
N PRO A 42 8.03 4.50 -7.74
CA PRO A 42 9.18 4.06 -6.96
C PRO A 42 9.33 2.53 -6.89
N ALA A 43 8.21 1.80 -6.76
CA ALA A 43 8.21 0.34 -6.78
C ALA A 43 8.58 -0.21 -8.17
N CYS A 44 8.04 0.39 -9.23
CA CYS A 44 8.35 0.01 -10.61
C CYS A 44 9.82 0.26 -10.97
N ALA A 45 10.43 1.35 -10.49
CA ALA A 45 11.83 1.65 -10.73
C ALA A 45 12.76 0.53 -10.20
N LEU A 46 12.41 -0.07 -9.06
CA LEU A 46 13.15 -1.20 -8.49
C LEU A 46 13.04 -2.48 -9.33
N LEU A 47 12.06 -2.59 -10.24
CA LEU A 47 11.97 -3.74 -11.16
C LEU A 47 13.07 -3.74 -12.24
N ALA A 48 13.84 -2.65 -12.37
CA ALA A 48 14.94 -2.56 -13.34
C ALA A 48 16.03 -3.62 -13.13
N ARG A 49 16.19 -4.17 -11.91
CA ARG A 49 17.12 -5.28 -11.66
C ARG A 49 16.48 -6.36 -10.79
N ARG A 50 16.56 -7.62 -11.23
CA ARG A 50 15.97 -8.78 -10.52
C ARG A 50 16.36 -8.89 -9.05
N ARG A 51 17.58 -8.49 -8.69
CA ARG A 51 18.05 -8.50 -7.29
C ARG A 51 17.26 -7.58 -6.36
N TRP A 52 16.56 -6.58 -6.90
CA TRP A 52 15.76 -5.62 -6.15
C TRP A 52 14.28 -6.00 -6.07
N TYR A 53 13.84 -7.12 -6.65
CA TYR A 53 12.43 -7.54 -6.62
C TYR A 53 11.87 -7.68 -5.19
N PRO A 54 12.61 -8.19 -4.19
CA PRO A 54 12.11 -8.18 -2.82
C PRO A 54 11.85 -6.77 -2.28
N ALA A 55 12.70 -5.79 -2.64
CA ALA A 55 12.51 -4.40 -2.27
C ALA A 55 11.33 -3.78 -3.02
N ALA A 56 11.17 -4.05 -4.32
CA ALA A 56 10.01 -3.63 -5.10
C ALA A 56 8.70 -4.15 -4.50
N CYS A 57 8.69 -5.40 -4.04
CA CYS A 57 7.57 -6.01 -3.34
C CYS A 57 7.21 -5.25 -2.06
N GLY A 58 8.22 -4.93 -1.25
CA GLY A 58 8.03 -4.19 0.00
C GLY A 58 7.56 -2.76 -0.24
N VAL A 59 8.31 -1.99 -1.05
CA VAL A 59 7.96 -0.60 -1.41
C VAL A 59 6.57 -0.54 -2.01
N GLY A 60 6.20 -1.46 -2.90
CA GLY A 60 4.86 -1.53 -3.48
C GLY A 60 3.77 -1.76 -2.42
N ALA A 61 3.98 -2.67 -1.48
CA ALA A 61 3.03 -2.91 -0.40
C ALA A 61 2.88 -1.68 0.52
N GLY A 62 4.00 -1.07 0.92
CA GLY A 62 4.01 0.08 1.83
C GLY A 62 3.40 1.31 1.19
N THR A 63 3.81 1.62 -0.04
CA THR A 63 3.29 2.75 -0.83
C THR A 63 1.81 2.55 -1.11
N GLY A 64 1.41 1.35 -1.50
CA GLY A 64 0.00 1.05 -1.77
C GLY A 64 -0.89 1.23 -0.54
N LEU A 65 -0.43 0.79 0.63
CA LEU A 65 -1.12 1.01 1.91
C LEU A 65 -1.19 2.50 2.29
N HIS A 66 -0.07 3.21 2.16
CA HIS A 66 -0.02 4.65 2.42
C HIS A 66 -1.02 5.41 1.53
N LEU A 67 -0.96 5.18 0.22
CA LEU A 67 -1.86 5.79 -0.76
C LEU A 67 -3.33 5.47 -0.47
N ALA A 68 -3.62 4.23 -0.08
CA ALA A 68 -4.98 3.83 0.29
C ALA A 68 -5.47 4.64 1.49
N ALA A 69 -4.66 4.81 2.54
CA ALA A 69 -5.01 5.66 3.68
C ALA A 69 -5.22 7.13 3.25
N ASP A 70 -4.39 7.61 2.31
CA ASP A 70 -4.47 8.95 1.75
C ASP A 70 -5.68 9.22 0.85
N THR A 71 -6.48 8.18 0.53
CA THR A 71 -7.80 8.34 -0.11
C THR A 71 -8.94 8.65 0.87
N PHE A 72 -8.67 8.65 2.17
CA PHE A 72 -9.66 8.98 3.20
C PHE A 72 -9.35 10.25 4.03
N PRO A 73 -8.83 11.35 3.44
CA PRO A 73 -8.71 12.59 4.19
C PRO A 73 -10.09 13.18 4.44
N ASN A 74 -10.21 13.93 5.53
CA ASN A 74 -11.43 14.68 5.85
C ASN A 74 -11.86 15.60 4.69
N ARG A 75 -10.90 16.23 3.97
CA ARG A 75 -11.13 17.00 2.73
C ARG A 75 -9.89 17.02 1.81
N MET A 76 -10.11 16.86 0.50
CA MET A 76 -9.07 16.94 -0.55
C MET A 76 -9.02 18.35 -1.17
N ILE A 77 -8.39 19.30 -0.50
CA ILE A 77 -8.33 20.71 -0.92
C ILE A 77 -6.93 21.30 -0.73
N GLY A 78 -6.53 22.23 -1.61
CA GLY A 78 -5.28 22.98 -1.51
C GLY A 78 -4.06 22.06 -1.37
N TYR A 79 -3.38 22.13 -0.22
CA TYR A 79 -2.19 21.33 0.04
C TYR A 79 -2.46 19.81 0.08
N ALA A 80 -3.70 19.36 0.17
CA ALA A 80 -4.05 17.94 0.17
C ALA A 80 -4.17 17.33 -1.24
N THR A 81 -4.32 18.12 -2.31
CA THR A 81 -4.47 17.57 -3.68
C THR A 81 -3.16 16.97 -4.19
N VAL A 82 -3.21 16.08 -5.17
CA VAL A 82 -2.00 15.54 -5.79
C VAL A 82 -1.38 16.59 -6.72
N LYS A 83 -0.05 16.74 -6.71
CA LYS A 83 0.67 17.68 -7.60
C LYS A 83 1.50 16.94 -8.62
N LEU A 84 1.25 17.23 -9.89
CA LEU A 84 2.10 16.78 -10.98
C LEU A 84 3.33 17.69 -11.06
N PRO A 85 4.56 17.12 -11.01
CA PRO A 85 5.77 17.89 -11.21
C PRO A 85 5.68 18.71 -12.51
N PHE A 86 6.03 19.99 -12.43
CA PHE A 86 6.04 20.95 -13.55
C PHE A 86 4.67 21.30 -14.17
N VAL A 87 3.55 20.71 -13.72
CA VAL A 87 2.21 20.95 -14.28
C VAL A 87 1.27 21.62 -13.28
N GLY A 88 1.36 21.26 -11.99
CA GLY A 88 0.54 21.84 -10.92
C GLY A 88 -0.40 20.84 -10.26
N ALA A 89 -1.38 21.35 -9.52
CA ALA A 89 -2.29 20.55 -8.70
C ALA A 89 -3.44 19.94 -9.52
N LEU A 90 -3.74 18.67 -9.26
CA LEU A 90 -4.94 17.99 -9.73
C LEU A 90 -6.18 18.51 -8.99
N SER A 91 -7.34 18.41 -9.63
CA SER A 91 -8.61 18.63 -8.95
C SER A 91 -8.83 17.60 -7.82
N PRO A 92 -9.74 17.84 -6.86
CA PRO A 92 -10.03 16.90 -5.79
C PRO A 92 -10.40 15.50 -6.30
N GLY A 93 -11.31 15.41 -7.28
CA GLY A 93 -11.73 14.14 -7.87
C GLY A 93 -10.60 13.40 -8.59
N GLN A 94 -9.77 14.13 -9.34
CA GLN A 94 -8.58 13.56 -9.98
C GLN A 94 -7.53 13.09 -8.97
N SER A 95 -7.40 13.79 -7.83
CA SER A 95 -6.49 13.38 -6.75
C SER A 95 -6.94 12.08 -6.10
N TYR A 96 -8.22 11.94 -5.78
CA TYR A 96 -8.78 10.67 -5.27
C TYR A 96 -8.56 9.52 -6.26
N LEU A 97 -8.87 9.76 -7.54
CA LEU A 97 -8.70 8.75 -8.58
C LEU A 97 -7.22 8.35 -8.74
N TRP A 98 -6.31 9.32 -8.74
CA TRP A 98 -4.87 9.08 -8.83
C TRP A 98 -4.37 8.20 -7.69
N LEU A 99 -4.70 8.56 -6.45
CA LEU A 99 -4.28 7.83 -5.26
C LEU A 99 -4.88 6.42 -5.24
N ALA A 100 -6.17 6.27 -5.55
CA ALA A 100 -6.85 4.97 -5.56
C ALA A 100 -6.27 4.03 -6.64
N LEU A 101 -6.07 4.51 -7.86
CA LEU A 101 -5.50 3.70 -8.94
C LEU A 101 -4.06 3.27 -8.62
N ASN A 102 -3.24 4.18 -8.09
CA ASN A 102 -1.87 3.86 -7.71
C ASN A 102 -1.80 2.93 -6.49
N ALA A 103 -2.70 3.09 -5.51
CA ALA A 103 -2.80 2.17 -4.39
C ALA A 103 -3.11 0.75 -4.86
N LEU A 104 -4.13 0.58 -5.71
CA LEU A 104 -4.52 -0.71 -6.27
C LEU A 104 -3.39 -1.32 -7.09
N ALA A 105 -2.75 -0.53 -7.97
CA ALA A 105 -1.66 -1.00 -8.80
C ALA A 105 -0.44 -1.44 -7.97
N ALA A 106 -0.07 -0.67 -6.94
CA ALA A 106 1.07 -0.98 -6.08
C ALA A 106 0.82 -2.22 -5.21
N LEU A 107 -0.38 -2.36 -4.63
CA LEU A 107 -0.78 -3.55 -3.88
C LEU A 107 -0.87 -4.79 -4.79
N ALA A 108 -1.40 -4.64 -6.01
CA ALA A 108 -1.45 -5.74 -6.98
C ALA A 108 -0.05 -6.20 -7.40
N LEU A 109 0.87 -5.27 -7.66
CA LEU A 109 2.27 -5.58 -7.94
C LEU A 109 2.91 -6.30 -6.75
N ALA A 110 2.71 -5.82 -5.53
CA ALA A 110 3.25 -6.44 -4.33
C ALA A 110 2.70 -7.86 -4.12
N ALA A 111 1.40 -8.07 -4.27
CA ALA A 111 0.78 -9.39 -4.17
C ALA A 111 1.27 -10.36 -5.27
N TRP A 112 1.50 -9.86 -6.49
CA TRP A 112 2.07 -10.64 -7.57
C TRP A 112 3.52 -11.04 -7.30
N LEU A 113 4.36 -10.10 -6.83
CA LEU A 113 5.75 -10.37 -6.45
C LEU A 113 5.84 -11.32 -5.26
N ALA A 114 5.03 -11.10 -4.20
CA ALA A 114 5.06 -11.92 -3.00
C ALA A 114 4.82 -13.41 -3.30
N ARG A 115 3.85 -13.71 -4.18
CA ARG A 115 3.56 -15.09 -4.63
C ARG A 115 4.70 -15.73 -5.43
N ARG A 116 5.55 -14.94 -6.06
CA ARG A 116 6.67 -15.43 -6.89
C ARG A 116 7.99 -15.51 -6.13
N LEU A 117 8.16 -14.67 -5.12
CA LEU A 117 9.43 -14.53 -4.40
C LEU A 117 9.47 -15.35 -3.12
N HIS A 118 8.32 -15.56 -2.47
CA HIS A 118 8.26 -16.11 -1.12
C HIS A 118 7.44 -17.41 -1.08
N ALA A 119 7.84 -18.33 -0.21
CA ALA A 119 7.05 -19.52 0.08
C ALA A 119 5.66 -19.11 0.64
N PRO A 120 4.61 -19.93 0.46
CA PRO A 120 3.24 -19.56 0.85
C PRO A 120 3.11 -19.12 2.31
N ALA A 121 3.77 -19.81 3.25
CA ALA A 121 3.76 -19.44 4.66
C ALA A 121 4.40 -18.08 4.91
N THR A 122 5.55 -17.80 4.28
CA THR A 122 6.24 -16.50 4.37
C THR A 122 5.40 -15.39 3.76
N ALA A 123 4.78 -15.62 2.60
CA ALA A 123 3.90 -14.65 1.96
C ALA A 123 2.68 -14.33 2.84
N ALA A 124 2.10 -15.34 3.51
CA ALA A 124 1.01 -15.15 4.45
C ALA A 124 1.45 -14.33 5.68
N LEU A 125 2.63 -14.60 6.25
CA LEU A 125 3.18 -13.83 7.36
C LEU A 125 3.47 -12.38 6.98
N LEU A 126 4.04 -12.14 5.79
CA LEU A 126 4.26 -10.78 5.27
C LEU A 126 2.93 -10.05 5.05
N THR A 127 1.92 -10.75 4.53
CA THR A 127 0.58 -10.17 4.36
C THR A 127 -0.03 -9.81 5.71
N LEU A 128 0.08 -10.69 6.72
CA LEU A 128 -0.36 -10.40 8.08
C LEU A 128 0.37 -9.18 8.64
N ALA A 129 1.69 -9.08 8.45
CA ALA A 129 2.47 -7.92 8.89
C ALA A 129 1.99 -6.63 8.23
N VAL A 130 1.69 -6.64 6.91
CA VAL A 130 1.11 -5.50 6.19
C VAL A 130 -0.27 -5.12 6.77
N VAL A 131 -1.13 -6.10 7.04
CA VAL A 131 -2.47 -5.84 7.63
C VAL A 131 -2.35 -5.24 9.03
N VAL A 132 -1.49 -5.80 9.88
CA VAL A 132 -1.27 -5.29 11.25
C VAL A 132 -0.68 -3.89 11.22
N ALA A 133 0.33 -3.65 10.39
CA ALA A 133 0.94 -2.33 10.23
C ALA A 133 -0.07 -1.32 9.66
N GLY A 134 -0.88 -1.71 8.68
CA GLY A 134 -1.94 -0.88 8.11
C GLY A 134 -3.03 -0.54 9.11
N ALA A 135 -3.45 -1.50 9.92
CA ALA A 135 -4.39 -1.25 11.00
C ALA A 135 -3.81 -0.27 12.03
N GLY A 136 -2.55 -0.47 12.43
CA GLY A 136 -1.85 0.42 13.35
C GLY A 136 -1.58 1.82 12.76
N TYR A 137 -1.40 1.92 11.44
CA TYR A 137 -1.28 3.19 10.74
C TYR A 137 -2.62 3.95 10.77
N LEU A 138 -3.70 3.33 10.25
CA LEU A 138 -5.04 3.92 10.22
C LEU A 138 -5.56 4.29 11.61
N TRP A 139 -5.21 3.53 12.65
CA TRP A 139 -5.58 3.85 14.03
C TRP A 139 -5.09 5.23 14.48
N ARG A 140 -3.93 5.66 13.97
CA ARG A 140 -3.30 6.95 14.30
C ARG A 140 -3.62 8.04 13.27
N THR A 141 -4.28 7.70 12.16
CA THR A 141 -4.63 8.65 11.11
C THR A 141 -6.03 9.20 11.33
N ASP A 142 -6.18 10.53 11.25
CA ASP A 142 -7.48 11.18 11.25
C ASP A 142 -8.37 10.62 10.13
N GLY A 143 -9.58 10.17 10.48
CA GLY A 143 -10.50 9.53 9.53
C GLY A 143 -10.25 8.03 9.29
N GLY A 144 -9.23 7.43 9.92
CA GLY A 144 -8.93 6.00 9.76
C GLY A 144 -9.91 5.05 10.45
N TRP A 145 -10.58 5.49 11.52
CA TRP A 145 -11.55 4.68 12.27
C TRP A 145 -12.75 4.18 11.46
N PRO A 146 -13.45 5.02 10.66
CA PRO A 146 -14.44 4.55 9.71
C PRO A 146 -13.92 3.46 8.77
N VAL A 147 -12.70 3.60 8.26
CA VAL A 147 -12.07 2.63 7.35
C VAL A 147 -11.81 1.30 8.08
N LEU A 148 -11.30 1.35 9.31
CA LEU A 148 -11.11 0.17 10.15
C LEU A 148 -12.43 -0.55 10.44
N ALA A 149 -13.50 0.20 10.74
CA ALA A 149 -14.83 -0.36 10.97
C ALA A 149 -15.38 -1.06 9.71
N LEU A 150 -15.24 -0.44 8.53
CA LEU A 150 -15.63 -1.03 7.25
C LEU A 150 -14.83 -2.29 6.94
N ALA A 151 -13.52 -2.27 7.16
CA ALA A 151 -12.65 -3.42 6.95
C ALA A 151 -13.04 -4.58 7.89
N ALA A 152 -13.27 -4.30 9.17
CA ALA A 152 -13.70 -5.29 10.15
C ALA A 152 -15.07 -5.91 9.78
N ALA A 153 -16.03 -5.08 9.38
CA ALA A 153 -17.34 -5.53 8.92
C ALA A 153 -17.23 -6.43 7.67
N ALA A 154 -16.42 -6.04 6.68
CA ALA A 154 -16.18 -6.84 5.48
C ALA A 154 -15.53 -8.19 5.82
N MET A 155 -14.50 -8.20 6.67
CA MET A 155 -13.86 -9.44 7.14
C MET A 155 -14.84 -10.37 7.86
N TRP A 156 -15.69 -9.80 8.73
CA TRP A 156 -16.73 -10.56 9.43
C TRP A 156 -17.74 -11.19 8.46
N LEU A 157 -18.21 -10.44 7.46
CA LEU A 157 -19.13 -10.95 6.43
C LEU A 157 -18.50 -12.08 5.61
N VAL A 158 -17.23 -11.93 5.19
CA VAL A 158 -16.51 -12.98 4.47
C VAL A 158 -16.37 -14.24 5.33
N TRP A 159 -16.03 -14.08 6.61
CA TRP A 159 -15.94 -15.20 7.55
C TRP A 159 -17.28 -15.92 7.71
N ARG A 160 -18.37 -15.18 7.96
CA ARG A 160 -19.73 -15.72 8.07
C ARG A 160 -20.13 -16.50 6.81
N TRP A 161 -19.83 -15.97 5.63
CA TRP A 161 -20.16 -16.62 4.36
C TRP A 161 -19.37 -17.91 4.15
N ARG A 162 -18.08 -17.95 4.53
CA ARG A 162 -17.25 -19.16 4.45
C ARG A 162 -17.75 -20.26 5.39
N VAL A 163 -18.06 -19.92 6.64
CA VAL A 163 -18.58 -20.88 7.64
C VAL A 163 -19.89 -21.52 7.16
N ARG A 164 -20.80 -20.72 6.59
CA ARG A 164 -22.06 -21.25 6.01
C ARG A 164 -21.83 -22.18 4.81
N ARG A 165 -20.83 -21.90 3.97
CA ARG A 165 -20.52 -22.77 2.82
C ARG A 165 -19.88 -24.10 3.24
N THR A 166 -19.07 -24.10 4.29
CA THR A 166 -18.50 -25.34 4.83
C THR A 166 -19.56 -26.20 5.52
N SER A 167 -20.54 -25.61 6.19
CA SER A 167 -21.64 -26.36 6.83
C SER A 167 -22.67 -26.92 5.84
N LEU A 168 -22.75 -26.40 4.61
CA LEU A 168 -23.62 -26.92 3.55
C LEU A 168 -22.95 -28.03 2.70
N ARG A 169 -21.67 -28.29 2.92
CA ARG A 169 -20.87 -29.31 2.21
C ARG A 169 -20.48 -30.50 3.09
N ALA A 170 -20.78 -30.43 4.39
CA ALA A 170 -20.64 -31.50 5.36
C ALA A 170 -22.00 -32.19 5.54
#